data_AF-A0A482US50-F1
#
_entry.id   AF-A0A482US50-F1
#
_cell.length_a   1.000
_cell.length_b   1.000
_cell.length_c   1.000
_cell.angle_alpha   90.00
_cell.angle_beta   90.00
_cell.angle_gamma   90.00
#
_symmetry.space_group_name_H-M   'P 1'
#
loop_
_entity.id
_entity.type
_entity.pdbx_description
1 polymer ?
#
loop_
_entity_poly.entity_id
_entity_poly.type
_entity_poly.pdbx_seq_one_letter_code
_entity_poly.pdbx_strand_id
1 'polypeptide(L)'
;MKIVKKKAESSFRWIILFLTCIMMIGNYYCYDIPAALNSQMDDYFGKPSDFETLFSLLYTVYSVPNVILPFFGGYFVDSWGVRICLLIFACLITLGQTVFALGLSLKSWPLMLLGRVLFGFGGK
;
A
#
# COMPACT_ATOMS: atom_id res chain seq x y z
N MET A 1 -38.80 6.34 -5.21
CA MET A 1 -38.37 5.41 -6.28
C MET A 1 -37.24 4.53 -5.74
N LYS A 2 -37.56 3.34 -5.24
CA LYS A 2 -36.58 2.41 -4.64
C LYS A 2 -35.86 1.66 -5.76
N ILE A 3 -34.58 1.96 -5.98
CA ILE A 3 -33.72 1.11 -6.80
C ILE A 3 -33.30 -0.08 -5.92
N VAL A 4 -34.14 -1.10 -5.86
CA VAL A 4 -33.78 -2.38 -5.24
C VAL A 4 -32.80 -3.07 -6.19
N LYS A 5 -31.50 -2.87 -5.96
CA LYS A 5 -30.42 -3.59 -6.66
C LYS A 5 -30.61 -5.09 -6.43
N LYS A 6 -30.84 -5.82 -7.52
CA LYS A 6 -30.99 -7.28 -7.61
C LYS A 6 -29.94 -7.97 -6.74
N LYS A 7 -30.39 -8.79 -5.77
CA LYS A 7 -29.56 -9.55 -4.83
C LYS A 7 -28.75 -10.58 -5.63
N ALA A 8 -27.54 -10.22 -6.06
CA ALA A 8 -26.63 -11.15 -6.70
C ALA A 8 -26.29 -12.29 -5.73
N GLU A 9 -26.56 -13.52 -6.18
CA GLU A 9 -26.13 -14.85 -5.72
C GLU A 9 -25.29 -14.87 -4.43
N SER A 10 -25.82 -15.56 -3.40
CA SER A 10 -25.29 -15.62 -2.03
C SER A 10 -23.81 -16.03 -1.96
N SER A 11 -23.34 -16.92 -2.84
CA SER A 11 -21.98 -17.48 -2.82
C SER A 11 -20.91 -16.50 -3.29
N PHE A 12 -21.21 -15.62 -4.25
CA PHE A 12 -20.23 -14.63 -4.74
C PHE A 12 -19.86 -13.59 -3.68
N ARG A 13 -20.76 -13.30 -2.73
CA ARG A 13 -20.51 -12.36 -1.63
C ARG A 13 -19.42 -12.87 -0.70
N TRP A 14 -19.44 -14.15 -0.39
CA TRP A 14 -18.42 -14.81 0.45
C TRP A 14 -17.07 -14.83 -0.24
N ILE A 15 -17.02 -15.08 -1.55
CA ILE A 15 -15.78 -15.03 -2.33
C ILE A 15 -15.19 -13.61 -2.32
N ILE A 16 -16.02 -12.57 -2.54
CA ILE A 16 -15.55 -11.18 -2.52
C ILE A 16 -15.07 -10.76 -1.13
N LEU A 17 -15.76 -11.19 -0.07
CA LEU A 17 -15.33 -10.98 1.31
C LEU A 17 -13.97 -11.62 1.56
N PHE A 18 -13.83 -12.88 1.19
CA PHE A 18 -12.57 -13.61 1.34
C PHE A 18 -11.42 -12.96 0.57
N LEU A 19 -11.66 -12.55 -0.68
CA LEU A 19 -10.68 -11.81 -1.49
C LEU A 19 -10.27 -10.48 -0.83
N THR A 20 -11.24 -9.72 -0.32
CA THR A 20 -10.97 -8.45 0.38
C THR A 20 -10.15 -8.68 1.65
N CYS A 21 -10.44 -9.74 2.41
CA CYS A 21 -9.65 -10.11 3.59
C CYS A 21 -8.21 -10.47 3.22
N ILE A 22 -7.99 -11.28 2.18
CA ILE A 22 -6.63 -11.60 1.69
C ILE A 22 -5.89 -10.34 1.26
N MET A 23 -6.56 -9.45 0.53
CA MET A 23 -5.96 -8.20 0.09
C MET A 23 -5.57 -7.30 1.27
N MET A 24 -6.40 -7.25 2.31
CA MET A 24 -6.09 -6.51 3.54
C MET A 24 -4.87 -7.11 4.27
N ILE A 25 -4.80 -8.44 4.39
CA ILE A 25 -3.63 -9.13 4.96
C ILE A 25 -2.36 -8.78 4.17
N GLY A 26 -2.42 -8.78 2.84
CA GLY A 26 -1.28 -8.42 1.99
C GLY A 26 -0.80 -6.98 2.19
N ASN A 27 -1.74 -6.04 2.35
CA ASN A 27 -1.42 -4.63 2.59
C ASN A 27 -0.68 -4.46 3.94
N TYR A 28 -1.22 -5.04 5.03
CA TYR A 28 -0.59 -5.01 6.35
C TYR A 28 0.78 -5.70 6.35
N TYR A 29 0.90 -6.84 5.67
CA TYR A 29 2.18 -7.54 5.56
C TYR A 29 3.27 -6.67 4.90
N CYS A 30 2.95 -5.99 3.80
CA CYS A 30 3.89 -5.09 3.11
C CYS A 30 4.23 -3.83 3.93
N TYR A 31 3.32 -3.41 4.81
CA TYR A 31 3.55 -2.30 5.74
C TYR A 31 4.57 -2.66 6.84
N ASP A 32 4.52 -3.88 7.37
CA ASP A 32 5.39 -4.33 8.48
C ASP A 32 6.75 -4.91 8.03
N ILE A 33 6.89 -5.31 6.76
CA ILE A 33 8.16 -5.84 6.20
C ILE A 33 9.40 -4.99 6.54
N PRO A 34 9.42 -3.65 6.38
CA PRO A 34 10.59 -2.84 6.70
C PRO A 34 11.00 -2.91 8.16
N ALA A 35 10.01 -2.94 9.08
CA ALA A 35 10.28 -3.05 10.51
C ALA A 35 11.01 -4.36 10.82
N ALA A 36 10.54 -5.46 10.23
CA ALA A 36 11.19 -6.76 10.37
C ALA A 36 12.59 -6.79 9.71
N LEU A 37 12.77 -6.06 8.62
CA LEU A 37 14.02 -5.99 7.87
C LEU A 37 15.00 -4.92 8.39
N ASN A 38 14.66 -4.16 9.42
CA ASN A 38 15.44 -3.02 9.90
C ASN A 38 16.91 -3.42 10.19
N SER A 39 17.12 -4.47 10.99
CA SER A 39 18.47 -4.94 11.35
C SER A 39 19.26 -5.50 10.16
N GLN A 40 18.58 -6.17 9.23
CA GLN A 40 19.22 -6.73 8.03
C GLN A 40 19.59 -5.63 7.04
N MET A 41 18.76 -4.58 6.93
CA MET A 41 19.05 -3.41 6.13
C MET A 41 20.23 -2.62 6.70
N ASP A 42 20.29 -2.43 8.02
CA ASP A 42 21.41 -1.73 8.67
C ASP A 42 22.76 -2.43 8.40
N ASP A 43 22.78 -3.76 8.52
CA ASP A 43 23.96 -4.57 8.22
C ASP A 43 24.31 -4.55 6.71
N TYR A 44 23.30 -4.60 5.83
CA TYR A 44 23.49 -4.56 4.37
C TYR A 44 24.00 -3.21 3.83
N PHE A 45 23.65 -2.10 4.50
CA PHE A 45 24.13 -0.75 4.17
C PHE A 45 25.45 -0.38 4.86
N GLY A 46 25.94 -1.21 5.79
CA GLY A 46 27.24 -1.00 6.44
C GLY A 46 27.21 0.02 7.58
N LYS A 47 26.09 0.13 8.30
CA LYS A 47 25.89 1.01 9.47
C LYS A 47 26.21 2.50 9.23
N PRO A 48 25.57 3.16 8.25
CA PRO A 48 25.67 4.61 8.15
C PRO A 48 24.98 5.26 9.36
N SER A 49 25.60 6.28 9.96
CA SER A 49 25.07 7.01 11.12
C SER A 49 23.68 7.64 10.88
N ASP A 50 23.29 7.83 9.61
CA ASP A 50 22.01 8.42 9.20
C ASP A 50 20.90 7.37 8.95
N PHE A 51 21.19 6.08 9.14
CA PHE A 51 20.28 4.98 8.83
C PHE A 51 18.94 5.10 9.57
N GLU A 52 18.96 5.35 10.89
CA GLU A 52 17.73 5.48 11.68
C GLU A 52 16.86 6.66 11.21
N THR A 53 17.48 7.75 10.77
CA THR A 53 16.77 8.94 10.26
C THR A 53 16.10 8.63 8.93
N LEU A 54 16.82 7.99 8.01
CA LEU A 54 16.28 7.57 6.70
C LEU A 54 15.21 6.48 6.85
N PHE A 55 15.38 5.58 7.80
CA PHE A 55 14.39 4.56 8.13
C PHE A 55 13.10 5.17 8.69
N SER A 56 13.22 6.11 9.62
CA SER A 56 12.07 6.89 10.12
C SER A 56 11.39 7.71 9.03
N LEU A 57 12.16 8.18 8.04
CA LEU A 57 11.63 8.89 6.89
C LEU A 57 10.77 7.98 6.00
N LEU A 58 11.13 6.71 5.81
CA LEU A 58 10.31 5.74 5.04
C LEU A 58 8.89 5.58 5.63
N TYR A 59 8.77 5.58 6.96
CA TYR A 59 7.48 5.53 7.64
C TYR A 59 6.69 6.85 7.49
N THR A 60 7.37 7.98 7.71
CA THR A 60 6.76 9.32 7.60
C THR A 60 6.21 9.56 6.18
N VAL A 61 7.02 9.24 5.18
CA VAL A 61 6.69 9.44 3.76
C VAL A 61 5.55 8.53 3.29
N TYR A 62 5.38 7.35 3.90
CA TYR A 62 4.18 6.54 3.68
C TYR A 62 2.93 7.16 4.31
N SER A 63 3.02 7.76 5.50
CA SER A 63 1.87 8.35 6.19
C SER A 63 1.29 9.59 5.50
N VAL A 64 2.13 10.40 4.84
CA VAL A 64 1.71 11.65 4.15
C VAL A 64 0.62 11.41 3.08
N PRO A 65 0.83 10.56 2.05
CA PRO A 65 -0.20 10.30 1.04
C PRO A 65 -1.44 9.64 1.63
N ASN A 66 -1.30 8.82 2.68
CA ASN A 66 -2.44 8.19 3.36
C ASN A 66 -3.36 9.19 4.09
N VAL A 67 -2.88 10.40 4.42
CA VAL A 67 -3.72 11.46 4.99
C VAL A 67 -4.47 12.22 3.90
N ILE A 68 -3.88 12.37 2.72
CA ILE A 68 -4.46 13.09 1.59
C ILE A 68 -5.48 12.20 0.86
N LEU A 69 -5.21 10.90 0.76
CA LEU A 69 -6.03 9.98 -0.01
C LEU A 69 -7.50 9.96 0.43
N PRO A 70 -7.87 9.91 1.72
CA PRO A 70 -9.27 9.90 2.14
C PRO A 70 -10.08 11.12 1.69
N PHE A 71 -9.43 12.29 1.57
CA PHE A 71 -10.10 13.51 1.09
C PHE A 71 -10.52 13.40 -0.38
N PHE A 72 -9.69 12.79 -1.23
CA PHE A 72 -9.96 12.64 -2.66
C PHE A 72 -10.61 11.29 -3.00
N GLY A 73 -10.26 10.25 -2.25
CA GLY A 73 -10.66 8.87 -2.44
C GLY A 73 -12.16 8.69 -2.30
N GLY A 74 -12.81 9.43 -1.41
CA GLY A 74 -14.27 9.45 -1.32
C GLY A 74 -14.94 9.88 -2.64
N TYR A 75 -14.42 10.93 -3.28
CA TYR A 75 -14.91 11.42 -4.57
C TYR A 75 -14.62 10.43 -5.71
N PHE A 76 -13.41 9.85 -5.74
CA PHE A 76 -13.04 8.84 -6.74
C PHE A 76 -13.89 7.56 -6.64
N VAL A 77 -14.13 7.07 -5.43
CA VAL A 77 -14.92 5.86 -5.17
C VAL A 77 -16.38 6.06 -5.54
N ASP A 78 -16.93 7.25 -5.28
CA ASP A 78 -18.33 7.56 -5.62
C ASP A 78 -18.53 7.66 -7.15
N SER A 79 -17.55 8.21 -7.87
CA SER A 79 -17.63 8.36 -9.33
C SER A 79 -17.34 7.06 -10.11
N TRP A 80 -16.37 6.24 -9.68
CA TRP A 80 -15.87 5.08 -10.46
C TRP A 80 -16.37 3.73 -9.91
N GLY A 81 -16.98 3.76 -8.72
CA GLY A 81 -17.48 2.58 -8.04
C GLY A 81 -16.40 1.74 -7.36
N VAL A 82 -16.78 1.15 -6.23
CA VAL A 82 -15.89 0.41 -5.30
C VAL A 82 -15.03 -0.66 -5.98
N ARG A 83 -15.56 -1.36 -6.99
CA ARG A 83 -14.88 -2.51 -7.62
C ARG A 83 -13.66 -2.09 -8.44
N ILE A 84 -13.78 -1.02 -9.20
CA ILE A 84 -12.70 -0.53 -10.07
C ILE A 84 -11.63 0.14 -9.21
N CYS A 85 -12.05 0.92 -8.20
CA CYS A 85 -11.13 1.53 -7.25
C CYS A 85 -10.29 0.48 -6.50
N LEU A 86 -10.89 -0.61 -6.03
CA LEU A 86 -10.14 -1.70 -5.38
C LEU A 86 -9.06 -2.30 -6.29
N LEU A 87 -9.35 -2.51 -7.58
CA LEU A 87 -8.37 -3.02 -8.53
C LEU A 87 -7.24 -2.01 -8.79
N ILE A 88 -7.56 -0.73 -8.93
CA ILE A 88 -6.56 0.33 -9.12
C ILE A 88 -5.65 0.44 -7.89
N PHE A 89 -6.21 0.43 -6.69
CA PHE A 89 -5.43 0.46 -5.45
C PHE A 89 -4.56 -0.78 -5.30
N ALA A 90 -5.09 -1.97 -5.62
CA ALA A 90 -4.28 -3.20 -5.63
C ALA A 90 -3.09 -3.10 -6.60
N CYS A 91 -3.31 -2.57 -7.81
CA CYS A 91 -2.22 -2.33 -8.77
C CYS A 91 -1.21 -1.29 -8.28
N LEU A 92 -1.65 -0.21 -7.63
CA LEU A 92 -0.75 0.80 -7.05
C LEU A 92 0.10 0.23 -5.92
N ILE A 93 -0.50 -0.55 -5.01
CA ILE A 93 0.20 -1.26 -3.93
C ILE A 93 1.26 -2.19 -4.51
N THR A 94 0.91 -3.03 -5.50
CA THR A 94 1.86 -4.00 -6.08
C THR A 94 3.00 -3.29 -6.82
N LEU A 95 2.71 -2.22 -7.56
CA LEU A 95 3.74 -1.41 -8.21
C LEU A 95 4.65 -0.72 -7.19
N GLY A 96 4.08 -0.09 -6.16
CA GLY A 96 4.84 0.58 -5.10
C GLY A 96 5.78 -0.39 -4.36
N GLN A 97 5.29 -1.60 -4.04
CA GLN A 97 6.09 -2.63 -3.41
C GLN A 97 7.19 -3.17 -4.33
N THR A 98 6.93 -3.29 -5.64
CA THR A 98 7.94 -3.69 -6.62
C THR A 98 9.06 -2.64 -6.72
N VAL A 99 8.71 -1.35 -6.76
CA VAL A 99 9.69 -0.24 -6.76
C VAL A 99 10.50 -0.23 -5.46
N PHE A 100 9.86 -0.49 -4.31
CA PHE A 100 10.56 -0.60 -3.03
C PHE A 100 11.57 -1.76 -3.02
N ALA A 101 11.17 -2.94 -3.52
CA ALA A 101 12.05 -4.11 -3.64
C ALA A 101 13.23 -3.85 -4.59
N LEU A 102 13.01 -3.16 -5.72
CA LEU A 102 14.07 -2.74 -6.63
C LEU A 102 15.00 -1.70 -5.99
N GLY A 103 14.45 -0.75 -5.22
CA GLY A 103 15.23 0.24 -4.47
C GLY A 103 16.16 -0.38 -3.44
N LEU A 104 15.69 -1.41 -2.74
CA LEU A 104 16.50 -2.23 -1.84
C LEU A 104 17.64 -2.95 -2.61
N SER A 105 17.32 -3.58 -3.73
CA SER A 105 18.33 -4.30 -4.53
C SER A 105 19.39 -3.39 -5.13
N LEU A 106 19.06 -2.13 -5.44
CA LEU A 106 19.97 -1.13 -6.00
C LEU A 106 20.67 -0.29 -4.92
N LYS A 107 20.44 -0.55 -3.63
CA LYS A 107 20.92 0.27 -2.49
C LYS A 107 20.59 1.76 -2.66
N SER A 108 19.45 2.09 -3.26
CA SER A 108 19.05 3.47 -3.57
C SER A 108 17.94 3.95 -2.63
N TRP A 109 18.33 4.77 -1.67
CA TRP A 109 17.41 5.47 -0.75
C TRP A 109 16.27 6.25 -1.43
N PRO A 110 16.52 7.11 -2.45
CA PRO A 110 15.44 7.87 -3.08
C PRO A 110 14.44 6.96 -3.81
N LEU A 111 14.89 5.83 -4.37
CA LEU A 111 14.01 4.87 -5.04
C LEU A 111 13.12 4.14 -4.03
N MET A 112 13.67 3.79 -2.86
CA MET A 112 12.90 3.21 -1.75
C MET A 112 11.85 4.18 -1.20
N LEU A 113 12.21 5.46 -1.04
CA LEU A 113 11.27 6.52 -0.62
C LEU A 113 10.14 6.69 -1.65
N LEU A 114 10.46 6.72 -2.94
CA LEU A 114 9.47 6.80 -4.01
C LEU A 114 8.53 5.59 -4.01
N GLY A 115 9.06 4.39 -3.80
CA GLY A 115 8.25 3.17 -3.64
C GLY A 115 7.27 3.27 -2.47
N ARG A 116 7.69 3.84 -1.33
CA ARG A 116 6.83 4.08 -0.16
C ARG A 116 5.75 5.13 -0.41
N VAL A 117 6.06 6.19 -1.15
CA VAL A 117 5.06 7.19 -1.57
C VAL A 117 3.98 6.52 -2.43
N LEU A 118 4.39 5.79 -3.47
CA LEU A 118 3.48 5.10 -4.38
C LEU A 118 2.62 4.06 -3.66
N PHE A 119 3.25 3.28 -2.76
CA PHE A 119 2.54 2.31 -1.93
C PHE A 119 1.54 3.00 -0.99
N GLY A 120 1.90 4.17 -0.43
CA GLY A 120 1.01 4.98 0.41
C GLY A 120 -0.20 5.54 -0.33
N PHE A 121 -0.09 5.82 -1.64
CA PHE A 121 -1.24 6.19 -2.46
C PHE A 121 -2.25 5.07 -2.69
N GLY A 122 -1.87 3.81 -2.50
CA GLY A 122 -2.77 2.66 -2.58
C GLY A 122 -3.18 2.12 -1.21
N GLY A 123 -2.64 2.67 -0.13
CA GLY A 123 -2.61 2.04 1.18
C GLY A 123 -3.94 1.91 1.90
N LYS A 124 -4.89 2.82 1.65
CA LYS A 124 -6.15 2.94 2.41
C LYS A 124 -7.32 3.47 1.60
#